data_AF-K1UVJ9-F1
#
_entry.id   AF-K1UVJ9-F1
#
_cell.length_a   1.000
_cell.length_b   1.000
_cell.length_c   1.000
_cell.angle_alpha   90.00
_cell.angle_beta   90.00
_cell.angle_gamma   90.00
#
_symmetry.space_group_name_H-M   'P 1'
#
loop_
_entity.id
_entity.type
_entity.pdbx_description
1 polymer ?
#
loop_
_entity_poly.entity_id
_entity_poly.type
_entity_poly.pdbx_seq_one_letter_code
_entity_poly.pdbx_strand_id
1 'polypeptide(L)'
;MNRLLHYNVTNSAHTNAHYAQISGWDIIGKTGTTDDDKDSWFCGCSPYAVMATWCGFDKPETISYSGRTTATKFFANVMGKYLEGKENKEYKISDNLIEATYNPTTGLNCFNR
;
A
#
# COMPACT_ATOMS: atom_id res chain seq x y z
N MET A 1 0.33 -5.23 11.38
CA MET A 1 -0.05 -5.26 9.95
C MET A 1 0.42 -4.02 9.19
N ASN A 2 0.25 -2.81 9.73
CA ASN A 2 0.58 -1.55 9.03
C ASN A 2 2.02 -1.51 8.48
N ARG A 3 3.02 -1.96 9.24
CA ARG A 3 4.42 -1.98 8.78
C ARG A 3 4.68 -2.91 7.58
N LEU A 4 3.92 -4.01 7.47
CA LEU A 4 4.02 -4.91 6.31
C LEU A 4 3.37 -4.29 5.07
N LEU A 5 2.25 -3.61 5.23
CA LEU A 5 1.56 -2.92 4.14
C LEU A 5 2.29 -1.65 3.70
N HIS A 6 3.03 -1.01 4.60
CA HIS A 6 3.96 0.08 4.27
C HIS A 6 5.03 -0.40 3.29
N TYR A 7 5.62 -1.57 3.55
CA TYR A 7 6.66 -2.14 2.67
C TYR A 7 6.18 -2.35 1.23
N ASN A 8 4.92 -2.73 1.03
CA ASN A 8 4.35 -2.85 -0.31
C ASN A 8 4.33 -1.50 -1.05
N VAL A 9 4.07 -0.41 -0.35
CA VAL A 9 4.00 0.93 -0.93
C VAL A 9 5.40 1.54 -1.09
N THR A 10 6.35 1.22 -0.22
CA THR A 10 7.70 1.81 -0.29
C THR A 10 8.71 0.99 -1.09
N ASN A 11 8.49 -0.31 -1.26
CA ASN A 11 9.34 -1.15 -2.08
C ASN A 11 8.70 -1.48 -3.44
N SER A 12 9.31 -0.95 -4.50
CA SER A 12 8.84 -1.10 -5.88
C SER A 12 9.16 -2.46 -6.50
N ALA A 13 9.99 -3.30 -5.86
CA ALA A 13 10.54 -4.50 -6.49
C ALA A 13 9.49 -5.56 -6.88
N HIS A 14 8.30 -5.57 -6.27
CA HIS A 14 7.35 -6.67 -6.43
C HIS A 14 5.89 -6.21 -6.62
N THR A 15 5.61 -4.91 -6.67
CA THR A 15 4.23 -4.40 -6.71
C THR A 15 4.10 -3.00 -7.29
N ASN A 16 2.98 -2.77 -7.97
CA ASN A 16 2.56 -1.44 -8.44
C ASN A 16 2.04 -0.54 -7.30
N ALA A 17 2.07 -0.99 -6.05
CA ALA A 17 1.64 -0.20 -4.89
C ALA A 17 2.50 1.06 -4.67
N HIS A 18 3.74 1.09 -5.19
CA HIS A 18 4.61 2.27 -5.09
C HIS A 18 4.05 3.52 -5.77
N TYR A 19 3.15 3.38 -6.74
CA TYR A 19 2.45 4.53 -7.32
C TYR A 19 1.48 5.22 -6.35
N ALA A 20 1.19 4.63 -5.18
CA ALA A 20 0.36 5.23 -4.13
C ALA A 20 1.16 6.09 -3.14
N GLN A 21 2.48 6.21 -3.31
CA GLN A 21 3.31 7.03 -2.44
C GLN A 21 2.92 8.50 -2.52
N ILE A 22 2.79 9.13 -1.35
CA ILE A 22 2.52 10.56 -1.20
C ILE A 22 3.65 11.12 -0.34
N SER A 23 4.36 12.11 -0.86
CA SER A 23 5.52 12.70 -0.16
C SER A 23 5.12 13.24 1.21
N GLY A 24 5.90 12.91 2.23
CA GLY A 24 5.65 13.31 3.62
C GLY A 24 4.60 12.49 4.36
N TRP A 25 3.98 11.49 3.72
CA TRP A 25 2.91 10.67 4.32
C TRP A 25 3.26 9.19 4.38
N ASP A 26 2.99 8.57 5.53
CA ASP A 26 3.06 7.12 5.70
C ASP A 26 1.79 6.46 5.13
N ILE A 27 1.84 6.16 3.83
CA ILE A 27 0.79 5.42 3.13
C ILE A 27 1.07 3.93 3.23
N ILE A 28 0.05 3.18 3.64
CA ILE A 28 0.09 1.72 3.66
C ILE A 28 -1.00 1.19 2.73
N GLY A 29 -0.76 0.08 2.04
CA GLY A 29 -1.77 -0.44 1.14
C GLY A 29 -1.40 -1.72 0.43
N LYS A 30 -2.37 -2.22 -0.33
CA LYS A 30 -2.23 -3.44 -1.12
C LYS A 30 -2.89 -3.27 -2.47
N THR A 31 -2.19 -3.72 -3.50
CA THR A 31 -2.70 -3.89 -4.85
C THR A 31 -3.54 -5.16 -4.94
N GLY A 32 -4.64 -5.08 -5.67
CA GLY A 32 -5.42 -6.23 -6.12
C GLY A 32 -5.55 -6.20 -7.64
N THR A 33 -5.42 -7.38 -8.27
CA THR A 33 -5.65 -7.56 -9.70
C THR A 33 -6.45 -8.86 -9.83
N THR A 34 -7.50 -8.86 -10.64
CA THR A 34 -8.25 -10.10 -10.96
C THR A 34 -7.57 -10.85 -12.11
N ASP A 35 -7.93 -12.12 -12.27
CA ASP A 35 -7.48 -12.93 -13.41
C ASP A 35 -7.81 -12.25 -14.75
N ASP A 36 -6.92 -12.39 -15.73
CA ASP A 36 -6.98 -11.75 -17.06
C ASP A 36 -6.94 -10.20 -17.07
N ASP A 37 -6.46 -9.58 -15.98
CA ASP A 37 -6.27 -8.12 -15.87
C ASP A 37 -7.55 -7.31 -16.15
N LYS A 38 -8.70 -7.84 -15.74
CA LYS A 38 -10.02 -7.20 -15.93
C LYS A 38 -10.32 -6.10 -14.92
N ASP A 39 -9.68 -6.16 -13.74
CA ASP A 39 -9.87 -5.21 -12.66
C ASP A 39 -8.53 -4.72 -12.09
N SER A 40 -8.43 -3.41 -11.90
CA SER A 40 -7.36 -2.76 -11.13
C SER A 40 -7.94 -2.31 -9.80
N TRP A 41 -7.41 -2.83 -8.69
CA TRP A 41 -7.78 -2.44 -7.34
C TRP A 41 -6.59 -1.88 -6.58
N PHE A 42 -6.85 -0.86 -5.78
CA PHE A 42 -5.93 -0.45 -4.74
C PHE A 42 -6.68 -0.11 -3.46
N CYS A 43 -6.34 -0.78 -2.37
CA CYS A 43 -6.86 -0.49 -1.04
C CYS A 43 -5.70 0.06 -0.20
N GLY A 44 -5.82 1.30 0.24
CA GLY A 44 -4.79 1.95 1.04
C GLY A 44 -5.38 2.77 2.18
N CYS A 45 -4.52 3.12 3.12
CA CYS A 45 -4.88 4.09 4.14
C CYS A 45 -3.74 5.05 4.43
N SER A 46 -4.17 6.18 4.98
CA SER A 46 -3.37 7.18 5.65
C SER A 46 -3.70 7.15 7.15
N PRO A 47 -2.93 7.87 7.99
CA PRO A 47 -3.23 8.09 9.40
C PRO A 47 -4.59 8.76 9.68
N TYR A 48 -5.25 9.29 8.62
CA TYR A 48 -6.51 10.01 8.69
C TYR A 48 -7.69 9.29 8.05
N ALA A 49 -7.48 8.46 7.03
CA ALA A 49 -8.57 7.84 6.27
C ALA A 49 -8.15 6.55 5.58
N VAL A 50 -9.14 5.68 5.34
CA VAL A 50 -9.04 4.49 4.49
C VAL A 50 -9.75 4.78 3.17
N MET A 51 -9.17 4.34 2.06
CA MET A 51 -9.79 4.48 0.74
C MET A 51 -9.50 3.24 -0.12
N ALA A 52 -10.52 2.77 -0.82
CA ALA A 52 -10.41 1.74 -1.84
C ALA A 52 -10.76 2.35 -3.19
N THR A 53 -9.94 2.07 -4.20
CA THR A 53 -10.14 2.52 -5.58
C THR A 53 -10.20 1.32 -6.49
N TRP A 54 -11.12 1.37 -7.44
CA TRP A 54 -11.32 0.36 -8.46
C TRP A 54 -11.38 1.01 -9.83
N CYS A 55 -10.83 0.32 -10.82
CA CYS A 55 -10.97 0.66 -12.22
C CYS A 55 -11.15 -0.62 -13.01
N GLY A 56 -12.19 -0.64 -13.85
CA GLY A 56 -12.56 -1.73 -14.74
C GLY A 56 -13.66 -1.27 -15.69
N PHE A 57 -14.14 -2.19 -16.52
CA PHE A 57 -15.23 -1.94 -17.45
C PHE A 57 -16.53 -2.55 -16.93
N ASP A 58 -17.67 -1.92 -17.22
CA ASP A 58 -18.99 -2.45 -16.84
C ASP A 58 -19.27 -3.84 -17.46
N LYS A 59 -18.76 -4.05 -18.68
CA LYS A 59 -18.66 -5.38 -19.31
C LYS A 59 -17.21 -5.86 -19.16
N PRO A 60 -16.95 -7.03 -18.58
CA PRO A 60 -15.58 -7.47 -18.31
C PRO A 60 -14.74 -7.57 -19.58
N GLU A 61 -13.78 -6.67 -19.71
CA GLU A 61 -12.77 -6.64 -20.77
C GLU A 61 -11.40 -6.47 -20.15
N THR A 62 -10.38 -7.03 -20.79
CA THR A 62 -8.99 -6.92 -20.31
C THR A 62 -8.55 -5.47 -20.35
N ILE A 63 -8.11 -4.95 -19.20
CA ILE A 63 -7.55 -3.61 -19.09
C ILE A 63 -6.17 -3.63 -19.76
N SER A 64 -5.83 -2.55 -20.46
CA SER A 64 -4.48 -2.37 -20.99
C SER A 64 -3.42 -2.42 -19.89
N TYR A 65 -2.18 -2.75 -20.27
CA TYR A 65 -1.06 -2.82 -19.32
C TYR A 65 -0.88 -1.53 -18.49
N SER A 66 -1.09 -0.36 -19.09
CA SER A 66 -1.04 0.93 -18.38
C SER A 66 -2.20 1.08 -17.39
N GLY A 67 -3.37 0.54 -17.71
CA GLY A 67 -4.57 0.62 -16.88
C GLY A 67 -4.50 -0.21 -15.59
N ARG A 68 -3.59 -1.19 -15.49
CA ARG A 68 -3.32 -1.94 -14.24
C ARG A 68 -2.87 -1.05 -13.08
N THR A 69 -2.38 0.16 -13.38
CA THR A 69 -1.94 1.16 -12.39
C THR A 69 -2.96 2.27 -12.12
N THR A 70 -4.09 2.28 -12.84
CA THR A 70 -5.05 3.39 -12.78
C THR A 70 -5.63 3.57 -11.39
N ALA A 71 -6.07 2.48 -10.74
CA ALA A 71 -6.64 2.56 -9.39
C ALA A 71 -5.63 3.13 -8.37
N THR A 72 -4.37 2.68 -8.44
CA THR A 72 -3.30 3.16 -7.55
C THR A 72 -2.99 4.64 -7.76
N LYS A 73 -2.87 5.09 -9.01
CA LYS A 73 -2.60 6.52 -9.32
C LYS A 73 -3.78 7.41 -8.95
N PHE A 74 -5.00 6.92 -9.17
CA PHE A 74 -6.21 7.61 -8.73
C PHE A 74 -6.22 7.77 -7.20
N PHE A 75 -5.84 6.71 -6.47
CA PHE A 75 -5.68 6.78 -5.03
C PHE A 75 -4.70 7.88 -4.61
N ALA A 76 -3.50 7.91 -5.20
CA ALA A 76 -2.48 8.90 -4.85
C ALA A 76 -2.97 10.34 -5.06
N ASN A 77 -3.66 10.60 -6.17
CA ASN A 77 -4.19 11.92 -6.49
C ASN A 77 -5.28 12.38 -5.51
N VAL A 78 -6.25 11.51 -5.22
CA VAL A 78 -7.37 11.87 -4.33
C VAL A 78 -6.93 11.95 -2.87
N MET A 79 -6.18 10.95 -2.41
CA MET A 79 -5.66 10.93 -1.03
C MET A 79 -4.64 12.05 -0.80
N GLY A 80 -3.80 12.36 -1.80
CA GLY A 80 -2.86 13.48 -1.73
C GLY A 80 -3.58 14.79 -1.48
N LYS A 81 -4.61 15.10 -2.27
CA LYS A 81 -5.46 16.29 -2.06
C LYS A 81 -6.19 16.27 -0.73
N TYR A 82 -6.69 15.12 -0.30
CA TYR A 82 -7.33 15.00 1.01
C TYR A 82 -6.37 15.30 2.16
N LEU A 83 -5.08 14.96 2.01
CA LEU A 83 -4.06 15.14 3.04
C LEU A 83 -3.41 16.53 3.04
N GLU A 84 -3.59 17.33 1.99
CA GLU A 84 -3.08 18.70 1.92
C GLU A 84 -3.54 19.54 3.13
N GLY A 85 -2.59 20.20 3.79
CA GLY A 85 -2.84 21.06 4.94
C GLY A 85 -3.16 20.33 6.26
N LYS A 86 -3.15 18.99 6.28
CA LYS A 86 -3.26 18.21 7.53
C LYS A 86 -1.90 18.11 8.23
N GLU A 87 -1.94 18.12 9.55
CA GLU A 87 -0.74 17.88 10.36
C GLU A 87 -0.19 16.48 10.11
N ASN A 88 1.14 16.35 10.16
CA ASN A 88 1.75 15.04 10.02
C ASN A 88 1.40 14.19 11.25
N LYS A 89 0.82 13.01 11.00
CA LYS A 89 0.39 12.09 12.03
C LYS A 89 0.98 10.73 11.72
N GLU A 90 1.45 10.02 12.74
CA GLU A 90 1.94 8.65 12.58
C GLU A 90 0.89 7.63 13.05
N TYR A 91 1.03 6.38 12.60
CA TYR A 91 0.22 5.28 13.11
C TYR A 91 0.59 4.99 14.56
N LYS A 92 -0.40 4.87 15.44
CA LYS A 92 -0.19 4.43 16.82
C LYS A 92 0.35 3.00 16.84
N ILE A 93 1.56 2.85 17.35
CA ILE A 93 2.12 1.56 17.71
C ILE A 93 1.63 1.21 19.12
N SER A 94 1.33 -0.06 19.38
CA SER A 94 0.92 -0.51 20.71
C SER A 94 2.10 -0.52 21.67
N ASP A 95 1.87 -0.16 22.93
CA ASP A 95 2.90 -0.19 23.99
C ASP A 95 3.49 -1.60 24.23
N ASN A 96 2.77 -2.65 23.82
CA ASN A 96 3.21 -4.05 23.92
C ASN A 96 4.02 -4.53 22.70
N LEU A 97 4.43 -3.63 21.79
CA LEU A 97 5.24 -4.02 20.63
C LEU A 97 6.68 -4.33 21.09
N ILE A 98 7.14 -5.55 20.78
CA ILE A 98 8.52 -5.97 21.02
C ILE A 98 9.24 -6.03 19.67
N GLU A 99 10.35 -5.30 19.56
CA GLU A 99 11.25 -5.41 18.41
C GLU A 99 12.24 -6.56 18.65
N ALA A 100 12.45 -7.38 17.63
CA ALA A 100 13.36 -8.52 17.69
C ALA A 100 14.18 -8.62 16.40
N THR A 101 15.45 -9.00 16.54
CA THR A 101 16.34 -9.27 15.41
C THR A 101 16.26 -10.75 15.04
N TYR A 102 16.02 -11.04 13.77
CA TYR A 102 15.91 -12.40 13.25
C TYR A 102 16.81 -12.62 12.03
N ASN A 103 17.16 -13.88 11.79
CA ASN A 103 17.87 -14.29 10.59
C ASN A 103 16.89 -14.33 9.40
N PRO A 104 17.10 -13.57 8.32
CA PRO A 104 16.16 -13.48 7.21
C PRO A 104 15.99 -14.78 6.42
N THR A 105 16.94 -15.71 6.51
CA THR A 105 16.88 -17.02 5.85
C THR A 105 16.08 -18.04 6.67
N THR A 106 16.24 -18.03 8.00
CA THR A 106 15.66 -19.07 8.87
C THR A 106 14.46 -18.59 9.69
N GLY A 107 14.24 -17.28 9.82
CA GLY A 107 13.19 -16.69 10.65
C GLY A 107 13.44 -16.77 12.16
N LEU A 108 14.56 -17.36 12.60
CA LEU A 108 14.89 -17.54 14.01
C LEU A 108 15.52 -16.28 14.61
N ASN A 109 15.31 -16.06 15.91
CA ASN A 109 15.94 -14.97 16.66
C ASN A 109 17.47 -15.10 16.64
N CYS A 110 18.16 -13.97 16.48
CA CYS A 110 19.63 -13.90 16.46
C CYS A 110 20.29 -14.11 17.84
N PHE A 111 19.56 -14.58 18.85
CA PHE A 111 20.00 -14.70 20.25
C PHE A 111 20.31 -16.13 20.71
N ASN A 112 20.57 -17.07 19.81
CA ASN A 112 21.21 -18.34 20.19
C ASN A 112 22.71 -18.26 19.94
N ARG A 113 23.44 -17.89 21.00
CA ARG A 113 24.87 -18.20 21.16
C ARG A 113 25.01 -19.25 22.25
#